data_AF-A0A9R0T232-F1
#
_entry.id   AF-A0A9R0T232-F1
#
_cell.length_a   1.000
_cell.length_b   1.000
_cell.length_c   1.000
_cell.angle_alpha   90.00
_cell.angle_beta   90.00
_cell.angle_gamma   90.00
#
_symmetry.space_group_name_H-M   'P 1'
#
loop_
_entity.id
_entity.type
_entity.pdbx_description
1 polymer ?
#
loop_
_entity_poly.entity_id
_entity_poly.type
_entity_poly.pdbx_seq_one_letter_code
_entity_poly.pdbx_strand_id
1 'polypeptide(L)'
;MAAEAEEEVRLEVEAVAAVYGEDCRVYCDFPPHLVVHVRPNTADDSSQQFVELFLGIKASSQYPKEPPHVYAVESKGLDENRQAYLISSIQDKAKEHSYYPMLVILCE
;
A
#
# COMPACT_ATOMS: atom_id res chain seq x y z
N MET A 1 24.00 10.29 -0.72
CA MET A 1 23.06 10.32 -1.86
C MET A 1 22.30 9.01 -2.03
N ALA A 2 22.88 7.90 -2.53
CA ALA A 2 22.10 6.64 -2.69
C ALA A 2 21.66 6.03 -1.35
N ALA A 3 22.54 6.02 -0.35
CA ALA A 3 22.21 5.53 1.00
C ALA A 3 21.19 6.42 1.74
N GLU A 4 21.14 7.72 1.44
CA GLU A 4 20.15 8.64 2.04
C GLU A 4 18.76 8.37 1.47
N ALA A 5 18.65 8.16 0.15
CA ALA A 5 17.38 7.80 -0.48
C ALA A 5 16.87 6.42 -0.01
N GLU A 6 17.77 5.44 0.16
CA GLU A 6 17.40 4.15 0.75
C GLU A 6 16.88 4.31 2.18
N GLU A 7 17.55 5.13 3.00
CA GLU A 7 17.13 5.41 4.37
C GLU A 7 15.75 6.09 4.42
N GLU A 8 15.48 7.06 3.53
CA GLU A 8 14.16 7.69 3.42
C GLU A 8 13.06 6.66 3.11
N VAL A 9 13.33 5.68 2.24
CA VAL A 9 12.39 4.61 1.93
C VAL A 9 12.18 3.68 3.13
N ARG A 10 13.25 3.34 3.86
CA ARG A 10 13.16 2.53 5.09
C ARG A 10 12.32 3.23 6.16
N LEU A 11 12.54 4.53 6.36
CA LEU A 11 11.76 5.37 7.28
C LEU A 11 10.29 5.41 6.90
N GLU A 12 9.97 5.46 5.61
CA GLU A 12 8.59 5.38 5.15
C GLU A 12 7.95 4.01 5.44
N VAL A 13 8.68 2.91 5.20
CA VAL A 13 8.20 1.56 5.53
C VAL A 13 7.93 1.44 7.04
N GLU A 14 8.81 1.99 7.88
CA GLU A 14 8.61 2.05 9.33
C GLU A 14 7.35 2.86 9.68
N ALA A 15 7.11 3.99 9.01
CA ALA A 15 5.92 4.79 9.21
C ALA A 15 4.63 4.01 8.87
N VAL A 16 4.60 3.30 7.73
CA VAL A 16 3.45 2.45 7.35
C VAL A 16 3.25 1.34 8.39
N ALA A 17 4.32 0.65 8.78
CA ALA A 17 4.23 -0.40 9.78
C ALA A 17 3.74 0.12 11.15
N ALA A 18 4.14 1.34 11.54
CA ALA A 18 3.69 1.96 12.78
C ALA A 18 2.22 2.41 12.73
N VAL A 19 1.74 2.89 11.58
CA VAL A 19 0.34 3.35 11.40
C VAL A 19 -0.63 2.17 11.37
N TYR A 20 -0.31 1.12 10.61
CA TYR A 20 -1.22 -0.01 10.41
C TYR A 20 -0.97 -1.16 11.40
N GLY A 21 0.16 -1.18 12.11
CA GLY A 21 0.43 -2.16 13.16
C GLY A 21 0.28 -3.61 12.67
N GLU A 22 -0.63 -4.36 13.29
CA GLU A 22 -0.93 -5.75 12.93
C GLU A 22 -1.55 -5.92 11.55
N ASP A 23 -2.17 -4.86 11.00
CA ASP A 23 -2.74 -4.83 9.66
C ASP A 23 -1.66 -4.65 8.57
N CYS A 24 -0.39 -4.43 8.92
CA CYS A 24 0.72 -4.34 7.97
C CYS A 24 1.72 -5.47 8.14
N ARG A 25 2.02 -6.15 7.03
CA ARG A 25 3.06 -7.17 6.95
C ARG A 25 4.14 -6.75 5.97
N VAL A 26 5.31 -6.41 6.50
CA VAL A 26 6.51 -6.10 5.71
C VAL A 26 7.27 -7.40 5.40
N TYR A 27 7.45 -7.70 4.12
CA TYR A 27 8.26 -8.83 3.65
C TYR A 27 9.69 -8.41 3.34
N CYS A 28 9.87 -7.18 2.85
CA CYS A 28 11.16 -6.60 2.51
C CYS A 28 11.09 -5.09 2.73
N ASP A 29 12.11 -4.51 3.34
CA ASP A 29 12.26 -3.07 3.59
C ASP A 29 12.80 -2.32 2.38
N PHE A 30 13.80 -2.89 1.67
CA PHE A 30 14.33 -2.31 0.44
C PHE A 30 14.76 -3.35 -0.62
N PRO A 31 14.24 -3.28 -1.86
CA PRO A 31 13.11 -2.45 -2.26
C PRO A 31 11.83 -2.91 -1.54
N PRO A 32 10.93 -1.98 -1.18
CA PRO A 32 9.83 -2.28 -0.28
C PRO A 32 8.86 -3.29 -0.89
N HIS A 33 8.54 -4.32 -0.11
CA HIS A 33 7.48 -5.27 -0.40
C HIS A 33 6.69 -5.52 0.87
N LEU A 34 5.44 -5.09 0.87
CA LEU A 34 4.56 -5.17 2.02
C LEU A 34 3.12 -5.46 1.58
N VAL A 35 2.32 -5.95 2.53
CA VAL A 35 0.89 -6.15 2.37
C VAL A 35 0.19 -5.42 3.52
N VAL A 36 -0.80 -4.59 3.18
CA VAL A 36 -1.61 -3.86 4.16
C VAL A 36 -3.06 -4.31 4.08
N HIS A 37 -3.66 -4.65 5.21
CA HIS A 37 -5.09 -4.92 5.32
C HIS A 37 -5.83 -3.59 5.45
N VAL A 38 -6.58 -3.23 4.40
CA VAL A 38 -7.37 -1.99 4.36
C VAL A 38 -8.85 -2.32 4.42
N ARG A 39 -9.56 -1.57 5.26
CA ARG A 39 -11.00 -1.71 5.54
C ARG A 39 -11.66 -0.34 5.44
N PRO A 40 -12.87 -0.22 4.87
CA PRO A 40 -13.59 1.04 4.86
C PRO A 40 -13.80 1.53 6.28
N ASN A 41 -13.60 2.83 6.51
CA ASN A 41 -13.85 3.48 7.79
C ASN A 41 -15.37 3.62 8.06
N THR A 42 -16.03 2.48 8.24
CA THR A 42 -17.47 2.36 8.49
C THR A 42 -17.73 2.43 9.99
N ALA A 43 -17.43 3.59 10.58
CA ALA A 43 -17.78 3.96 11.96
C ALA A 43 -17.46 2.92 13.05
N ASP A 44 -16.43 2.10 12.85
CA ASP A 44 -15.96 1.03 13.74
C ASP A 44 -17.00 -0.06 14.10
N ASP A 45 -18.12 -0.14 13.38
CA ASP A 45 -19.07 -1.23 13.57
C ASP A 45 -18.59 -2.46 12.79
N SER A 46 -17.85 -3.34 13.48
CA SER A 46 -17.38 -4.62 12.93
C SER A 46 -18.51 -5.48 12.33
N SER A 47 -19.76 -5.28 12.74
CA SER A 47 -20.91 -5.99 12.16
C SER A 47 -21.34 -5.43 10.79
N GLN A 48 -20.87 -4.23 10.42
CA GLN A 48 -21.13 -3.56 9.15
C GLN A 48 -19.91 -3.55 8.20
N GLN A 49 -18.76 -4.07 8.63
CA GLN A 49 -17.57 -4.24 7.80
C GLN A 49 -17.65 -5.54 6.99
N PHE A 50 -18.28 -5.44 5.81
CA PHE A 50 -18.39 -6.57 4.87
C PHE A 50 -17.33 -6.54 3.77
N VAL A 51 -16.62 -5.43 3.62
CA VAL A 51 -15.64 -5.19 2.56
C VAL A 51 -14.25 -5.07 3.15
N GLU A 52 -13.30 -5.85 2.63
CA GLU A 52 -11.92 -5.89 3.09
C GLU A 52 -11.00 -6.14 1.89
N LEU A 53 -9.79 -5.58 1.93
CA LEU A 53 -8.76 -5.80 0.91
C LEU A 53 -7.39 -5.96 1.55
N PHE A 54 -6.67 -7.01 1.18
CA PHE A 54 -5.24 -7.14 1.44
C PHE A 54 -4.49 -6.54 0.24
N LEU A 55 -4.04 -5.30 0.40
CA LEU A 55 -3.34 -4.51 -0.60
C LEU A 55 -1.87 -4.90 -0.66
N GLY A 56 -1.45 -5.56 -1.73
CA GLY A 56 -0.05 -5.86 -2.00
C GLY A 56 0.64 -4.69 -2.69
N ILE A 57 1.75 -4.24 -2.12
CA ILE A 57 2.60 -3.18 -2.67
C ILE A 57 4.00 -3.76 -2.87
N LYS A 58 4.49 -3.73 -4.11
CA LYS A 58 5.81 -4.24 -4.46
C LYS A 58 6.56 -3.22 -5.30
N ALA A 59 7.60 -2.65 -4.73
CA ALA A 59 8.44 -1.67 -5.38
C ALA A 59 9.66 -2.32 -6.05
N SER A 60 10.26 -1.58 -6.99
CA SER A 60 11.57 -1.90 -7.55
C SER A 60 12.66 -1.11 -6.80
N SER A 61 13.91 -1.39 -7.11
CA SER A 61 15.05 -0.58 -6.61
C SER A 61 15.08 0.84 -7.17
N GLN A 62 14.17 1.20 -8.10
CA GLN A 62 14.04 2.55 -8.64
C GLN A 62 12.98 3.39 -7.91
N TYR A 63 12.33 2.83 -6.88
CA TYR A 63 11.42 3.58 -6.03
C TYR A 63 12.16 4.74 -5.31
N PRO A 64 11.55 5.93 -5.14
CA PRO A 64 10.19 6.32 -5.50
C PRO A 64 10.01 6.85 -6.94
N LYS A 65 11.08 6.88 -7.75
CA LYS A 65 11.00 7.36 -9.13
C LYS A 65 10.14 6.45 -10.01
N GLU A 66 10.29 5.14 -9.85
CA GLU A 66 9.37 4.16 -10.41
C GLU A 66 8.30 3.85 -9.37
N PRO A 67 7.00 4.05 -9.68
CA PRO A 67 5.93 3.75 -8.75
C PRO A 67 5.89 2.24 -8.47
N PRO A 68 5.46 1.82 -7.26
CA PRO A 68 5.34 0.42 -6.94
C PRO A 68 4.22 -0.22 -7.76
N HIS A 69 4.34 -1.53 -7.97
CA HIS A 69 3.24 -2.32 -8.47
C HIS A 69 2.25 -2.61 -7.34
N VAL A 70 0.99 -2.29 -7.58
CA VAL A 70 -0.11 -2.50 -6.65
C VAL A 70 -1.02 -3.62 -7.15
N TYR A 71 -1.39 -4.53 -6.25
CA TYR A 71 -2.25 -5.67 -6.57
C TYR A 71 -3.07 -6.08 -5.36
N ALA A 72 -4.17 -6.78 -5.60
CA ALA A 72 -4.95 -7.39 -4.52
C ALA A 72 -4.41 -8.79 -4.22
N VAL A 73 -4.05 -9.05 -2.96
CA VAL A 73 -3.67 -10.39 -2.49
C VAL A 73 -4.93 -11.23 -2.25
N GLU A 74 -5.87 -10.64 -1.52
CA GLU A 74 -7.17 -11.20 -1.19
C GLU A 74 -8.16 -10.05 -1.00
N SER A 75 -9.43 -10.26 -1.35
CA SER A 75 -10.49 -9.30 -1.13
C SER A 75 -11.79 -9.97 -0.76
N LYS A 76 -12.55 -9.33 0.12
CA LYS A 76 -13.89 -9.74 0.54
C LYS A 76 -14.88 -8.62 0.25
N GLY A 77 -16.08 -8.98 -0.21
CA GLY A 77 -17.13 -8.01 -0.51
C GLY A 77 -16.89 -7.15 -1.76
N LEU A 78 -15.83 -7.42 -2.53
CA LEU A 78 -15.54 -6.79 -3.82
C LEU A 78 -15.69 -7.84 -4.93
N ASP A 79 -16.52 -7.53 -5.93
CA ASP A 79 -16.51 -8.26 -7.20
C ASP A 79 -15.28 -7.88 -8.04
N GLU A 80 -14.98 -8.69 -9.07
CA GLU A 80 -13.79 -8.53 -9.92
C GLU A 80 -13.70 -7.14 -10.57
N ASN A 81 -14.84 -6.53 -10.97
CA ASN A 81 -14.83 -5.21 -11.61
C ASN A 81 -14.48 -4.12 -10.60
N ARG A 82 -15.05 -4.19 -9.40
CA ARG A 82 -14.77 -3.23 -8.32
C ARG A 82 -13.34 -3.36 -7.81
N GLN A 83 -12.85 -4.59 -7.67
CA GLN A 83 -11.47 -4.87 -7.30
C GLN A 83 -10.50 -4.31 -8.35
N ALA A 84 -10.73 -4.60 -9.63
CA ALA A 84 -9.90 -4.09 -10.72
C ALA A 84 -9.92 -2.54 -10.79
N TYR A 85 -11.09 -1.93 -10.62
CA TYR A 85 -11.23 -0.47 -10.58
C TYR A 85 -10.45 0.16 -9.41
N LEU A 86 -10.56 -0.42 -8.21
CA LEU A 86 -9.85 0.06 -7.03
C LEU A 86 -8.32 -0.05 -7.21
N ILE A 87 -7.83 -1.22 -7.64
CA ILE A 87 -6.40 -1.43 -7.88
C ILE A 87 -5.88 -0.47 -8.97
N SER A 88 -6.64 -0.28 -10.06
CA SER A 88 -6.23 0.67 -11.10
C SER A 88 -6.17 2.11 -10.57
N SER A 89 -7.14 2.50 -9.74
CA SER A 89 -7.18 3.85 -9.16
C SER A 89 -6.00 4.10 -8.23
N ILE A 90 -5.65 3.13 -7.37
CA ILE A 90 -4.48 3.22 -6.49
C ILE A 90 -3.18 3.23 -7.31
N GLN A 91 -3.10 2.41 -8.36
CA GLN A 91 -1.94 2.40 -9.26
C GLN A 91 -1.77 3.72 -10.02
N ASP A 92 -2.85 4.41 -10.37
CA ASP A 92 -2.80 5.73 -11.00
C ASP A 92 -2.37 6.80 -10.00
N LYS A 93 -2.87 6.76 -8.75
CA LYS A 93 -2.38 7.60 -7.64
C LYS A 93 -0.87 7.42 -7.43
N ALA A 94 -0.36 6.19 -7.48
CA ALA A 94 1.07 5.93 -7.39
C ALA A 94 1.88 6.62 -8.50
N LYS A 95 1.36 6.63 -9.74
CA LYS A 95 2.02 7.32 -10.86
C LYS A 95 2.05 8.84 -10.65
N GLU A 96 0.96 9.41 -10.15
CA GLU A 96 0.86 10.85 -9.83
C GLU A 96 1.88 11.29 -8.77
N HIS A 97 2.20 10.40 -7.82
CA HIS A 97 3.14 10.65 -6.74
C HIS A 97 4.58 10.17 -7.02
N SER A 98 4.89 9.77 -8.26
CA SER A 98 6.26 9.39 -8.64
C SER A 98 7.26 10.47 -8.22
N TYR A 99 8.48 10.05 -7.90
CA TYR A 99 9.58 10.87 -7.36
C TYR A 99 9.46 11.26 -5.88
N TYR A 100 8.39 10.88 -5.17
CA TYR A 100 8.23 11.10 -3.73
C TYR A 100 7.81 9.83 -3.00
N PRO A 101 8.19 9.64 -1.72
CA PRO A 101 7.60 8.62 -0.86
C PRO A 101 6.06 8.65 -0.93
N MET A 102 5.44 7.49 -1.14
CA MET A 102 4.01 7.34 -1.42
C MET A 102 3.35 6.11 -0.79
N LEU A 103 4.07 5.24 -0.06
CA LEU A 103 3.50 4.02 0.53
C LEU A 103 2.33 4.31 1.47
N VAL A 104 2.42 5.37 2.28
CA VAL A 104 1.34 5.78 3.18
C VAL A 104 0.12 6.23 2.38
N ILE A 105 0.30 7.10 1.38
CA ILE A 105 -0.84 7.68 0.64
C ILE A 105 -1.55 6.66 -0.25
N LEU A 106 -0.91 5.55 -0.62
CA LEU A 106 -1.56 4.46 -1.35
C LEU A 106 -2.51 3.64 -0.48
N CYS A 107 -2.39 3.74 0.85
CA CYS A 107 -3.23 3.03 1.81
C CYS A 107 -4.40 3.90 2.33
N GLU A 108 -4.47 5.17 1.92
CA GLU A 108 -5.53 6.16 2.21
C GLU A 108 -6.47 6.39 1.01
#